data_AF-A0A8B8FYJ5-F1
#
_entry.id   AF-A0A8B8FYJ5-F1
#
_cell.length_a   1.000
_cell.length_b   1.000
_cell.length_c   1.000
_cell.angle_alpha   90.00
_cell.angle_beta   90.00
_cell.angle_gamma   90.00
#
_symmetry.space_group_name_H-M   'P 1'
#
loop_
_entity.id
_entity.type
_entity.pdbx_description
1 polymer ?
#
loop_
_entity_poly.entity_id
_entity_poly.type
_entity_poly.pdbx_seq_one_letter_code
_entity_poly.pdbx_strand_id
1 'polypeptide(L)'
;MYHLLTDIKKRDRQIHERRNFENDGCIKNWMEIDGKKSGTVPSNEAYDIAQSMMKSEWMLEVPEDIDNWIAVLCPDGKRCCVIAQDNKTKVVNKFGATINYFQSLFPYGCHVPNNCPSHRKRTVLDCLYSYKLKKYYILDIIEWMGVPYTDFDAEFRFYFIQSKLSEIPGIDKKSAKNVFPFELAPRMAASDLYPHLLDKSQFFHENIDLDGINFYYPQSLYTPGESPLVLWLKPFMIPDVLRRPVNDQLVVKPPNYVNIFEFSQSLKKKNKRNKKKKNASNCEKMEVDNLIEVEMDKVMDPVIENEMCIEN
;
A
#
# COMPACT_ATOMS: atom_id res chain seq x y z
N MET A 1 -17.13 -17.15 13.03
CA MET A 1 -16.51 -17.17 11.69
C MET A 1 -17.54 -17.30 10.57
N TYR A 2 -18.38 -18.35 10.52
CA TYR A 2 -19.42 -18.50 9.47
C TYR A 2 -20.41 -17.32 9.40
N HIS A 3 -20.94 -16.86 10.54
CA HIS A 3 -21.86 -15.71 10.58
C HIS A 3 -21.22 -14.38 10.10
N LEU A 4 -19.97 -14.13 10.49
CA LEU A 4 -19.23 -12.93 10.06
C LEU A 4 -18.97 -12.93 8.54
N LEU A 5 -18.56 -14.09 7.99
CA LEU A 5 -18.36 -14.27 6.55
C LEU A 5 -19.66 -14.12 5.75
N THR A 6 -20.81 -14.55 6.31
CA THR A 6 -22.11 -14.31 5.68
C THR A 6 -22.49 -12.85 5.68
N ASP A 7 -22.18 -12.10 6.74
CA ASP A 7 -22.50 -10.68 6.84
C ASP A 7 -21.63 -9.81 5.91
N ILE A 8 -20.33 -10.11 5.79
CA ILE A 8 -19.42 -9.45 4.84
C ILE A 8 -19.89 -9.69 3.41
N LYS A 9 -20.14 -10.96 3.04
CA LYS A 9 -20.65 -11.31 1.70
C LYS A 9 -22.02 -10.69 1.41
N LYS A 10 -22.87 -10.55 2.43
CA LYS A 10 -24.18 -9.89 2.31
C LYS A 10 -24.00 -8.40 2.06
N ARG A 11 -23.09 -7.74 2.78
CA ARG A 11 -22.79 -6.31 2.59
C ARG A 11 -22.18 -6.03 1.22
N ASP A 12 -21.17 -6.81 0.82
CA ASP A 12 -20.59 -6.74 -0.52
C ASP A 12 -21.67 -6.89 -1.59
N ARG A 13 -22.51 -7.92 -1.45
CA ARG A 13 -23.60 -8.16 -2.40
C ARG A 13 -24.59 -7.00 -2.44
N GLN A 14 -25.01 -6.46 -1.30
CA GLN A 14 -25.92 -5.33 -1.23
C GLN A 14 -25.34 -4.09 -1.92
N ILE A 15 -24.04 -3.81 -1.74
CA ILE A 15 -23.37 -2.70 -2.42
C ILE A 15 -23.36 -2.93 -3.94
N HIS A 16 -23.04 -4.15 -4.39
CA HIS A 16 -23.07 -4.48 -5.82
C HIS A 16 -24.47 -4.47 -6.42
N GLU A 17 -25.49 -4.93 -5.68
CA GLU A 17 -26.89 -4.92 -6.11
C GLU A 17 -27.42 -3.48 -6.24
N ARG A 18 -27.17 -2.60 -5.26
CA ARG A 18 -27.51 -1.16 -5.33
C ARG A 18 -26.91 -0.52 -6.59
N ARG A 19 -25.64 -0.78 -6.87
CA ARG A 19 -24.94 -0.29 -8.07
C ARG A 19 -25.48 -0.87 -9.39
N ASN A 20 -25.99 -2.10 -9.37
CA ASN A 20 -26.57 -2.74 -10.56
C ASN A 20 -27.96 -2.20 -10.91
N PHE A 21 -28.73 -1.68 -9.95
CA PHE A 21 -30.01 -1.00 -10.26
C PHE A 21 -29.83 0.35 -10.97
N GLU A 22 -28.66 0.99 -10.85
CA GLU A 22 -28.35 2.25 -11.54
C GLU A 22 -27.60 2.05 -12.88
N ASN A 23 -27.11 0.84 -13.16
CA ASN A 23 -26.13 0.62 -14.22
C ASN A 23 -26.37 -0.72 -14.95
N ASP A 24 -27.45 -0.76 -15.72
CA ASP A 24 -27.96 -1.94 -16.43
C ASP A 24 -27.07 -2.37 -17.64
N GLY A 25 -25.74 -2.40 -17.50
CA GLY A 25 -24.89 -2.66 -18.66
C GLY A 25 -23.40 -2.96 -18.50
N CYS A 26 -22.81 -3.25 -17.33
CA CYS A 26 -21.34 -3.42 -17.30
C CYS A 26 -20.70 -4.48 -16.38
N ILE A 27 -21.44 -5.42 -15.78
CA ILE A 27 -20.79 -6.46 -14.96
C ILE A 27 -21.30 -7.87 -15.29
N LYS A 28 -21.16 -8.27 -16.55
CA LYS A 28 -21.11 -9.69 -16.95
C LYS A 28 -20.09 -9.83 -18.08
N ASN A 29 -19.06 -10.65 -17.85
CA ASN A 29 -18.02 -11.15 -18.80
C ASN A 29 -16.56 -10.79 -18.44
N TRP A 30 -16.08 -11.15 -17.25
CA TRP A 30 -14.63 -11.18 -16.96
C TRP A 30 -14.13 -12.55 -16.47
N MET A 31 -14.85 -13.61 -16.84
CA MET A 31 -14.35 -14.99 -16.82
C MET A 31 -14.85 -15.68 -18.07
N GLU A 32 -14.14 -15.54 -19.19
CA GLU A 32 -13.91 -16.58 -20.20
C GLU A 32 -13.15 -16.06 -21.44
N ILE A 33 -12.09 -16.81 -21.80
CA ILE A 33 -11.31 -16.83 -23.05
C ILE A 33 -10.29 -15.66 -23.17
N ASP A 34 -8.97 -15.90 -23.12
CA ASP A 34 -8.22 -16.55 -24.21
C ASP A 34 -7.37 -17.76 -23.80
N GLY A 35 -7.51 -18.82 -24.59
CA GLY A 35 -6.66 -20.00 -24.58
C GLY A 35 -5.28 -19.76 -25.21
N LYS A 36 -4.30 -20.45 -24.64
CA LYS A 36 -2.98 -20.84 -25.18
C LYS A 36 -2.23 -19.84 -26.08
N LYS A 37 -1.16 -19.25 -25.52
CA LYS A 37 0.18 -19.40 -26.11
C LYS A 37 1.17 -19.88 -25.05
N SER A 38 1.82 -20.99 -25.37
CA SER A 38 2.86 -21.66 -24.58
C SER A 38 4.08 -20.76 -24.41
N GLY A 39 4.45 -20.54 -23.16
CA GLY A 39 5.70 -19.94 -22.72
C GLY A 39 5.61 -19.87 -21.21
N THR A 40 6.22 -20.84 -20.52
CA THR A 40 6.35 -20.83 -19.06
C THR A 40 7.26 -19.66 -18.67
N VAL A 41 6.70 -18.46 -18.61
CA VAL A 41 7.29 -17.36 -17.87
C VAL A 41 7.24 -17.79 -16.41
N PRO A 42 8.37 -17.85 -15.67
CA PRO A 42 8.31 -18.11 -14.24
C PRO A 42 7.41 -17.05 -13.64
N SER A 43 6.28 -17.43 -13.03
CA SER A 43 5.51 -16.46 -12.25
C SER A 43 6.46 -16.00 -11.15
N ASN A 44 6.84 -14.72 -11.21
CA ASN A 44 7.67 -14.15 -10.16
C ASN A 44 6.75 -13.98 -8.96
N GLU A 45 7.01 -14.69 -7.86
CA GLU A 45 6.24 -14.59 -6.62
C GLU A 45 6.01 -13.12 -6.20
N ALA A 46 6.98 -12.24 -6.44
CA ALA A 46 6.85 -10.81 -6.19
C ALA A 46 5.74 -10.14 -7.05
N TYR A 47 5.59 -10.58 -8.30
CA TYR A 47 4.50 -10.15 -9.18
C TYR A 47 3.14 -10.62 -8.68
N ASP A 48 3.04 -11.89 -8.28
CA ASP A 48 1.78 -12.47 -7.78
C ASP A 48 1.32 -11.76 -6.50
N ILE A 49 2.25 -11.48 -5.57
CA ILE A 49 1.97 -10.68 -4.37
C ILE A 49 1.56 -9.24 -4.73
N ALA A 50 2.26 -8.61 -5.67
CA ALA A 50 1.92 -7.23 -6.07
C ALA A 50 0.55 -7.14 -6.75
N GLN A 51 0.16 -8.15 -7.52
CA GLN A 51 -1.18 -8.23 -8.12
C GLN A 51 -2.26 -8.58 -7.10
N SER A 52 -1.91 -9.30 -6.02
CA SER A 52 -2.83 -9.67 -4.94
C SER A 52 -3.10 -8.55 -3.92
N MET A 53 -2.52 -7.36 -4.10
CA MET A 53 -2.81 -6.23 -3.21
C MET A 53 -4.26 -5.73 -3.38
N MET A 54 -4.92 -5.51 -2.25
CA MET A 54 -6.25 -4.87 -2.19
C MET A 54 -6.15 -3.42 -2.64
N LYS A 55 -7.17 -2.90 -3.33
CA LYS A 55 -7.21 -1.54 -3.88
C LYS A 55 -8.50 -0.89 -3.43
N SER A 56 -8.41 0.38 -3.02
CA SER A 56 -9.58 1.15 -2.67
C SER A 56 -10.34 1.61 -3.91
N GLU A 57 -11.66 1.69 -3.77
CA GLU A 57 -12.54 2.33 -4.74
C GLU A 57 -12.77 3.80 -4.37
N TRP A 58 -13.19 4.62 -5.32
CA TRP A 58 -13.68 5.96 -4.98
C TRP A 58 -15.00 5.85 -4.22
N MET A 59 -15.19 6.65 -3.17
CA MET A 59 -16.45 6.72 -2.42
C MET A 59 -17.55 7.45 -3.22
N LEU A 60 -18.11 6.77 -4.22
CA LEU A 60 -19.21 7.31 -5.03
C LEU A 60 -20.54 7.27 -4.27
N GLU A 61 -20.71 6.26 -3.41
CA GLU A 61 -21.83 6.11 -2.49
C GLU A 61 -21.28 6.13 -1.07
N VAL A 62 -21.93 6.90 -0.20
CA VAL A 62 -21.55 7.00 1.21
C VAL A 62 -22.27 5.91 2.01
N PRO A 63 -21.54 5.02 2.70
CA PRO A 63 -22.16 4.08 3.61
C PRO A 63 -22.96 4.78 4.71
N GLU A 64 -24.15 4.28 5.04
CA GLU A 64 -25.02 4.86 6.09
C GLU A 64 -24.33 4.89 7.46
N ASP A 65 -23.43 3.94 7.72
CA ASP A 65 -22.65 3.79 8.95
C ASP A 65 -21.20 4.26 8.81
N ILE A 66 -20.89 5.16 7.86
CA ILE A 66 -19.52 5.60 7.55
C ILE A 66 -18.76 6.09 8.79
N ASP A 67 -19.45 6.66 9.77
CA ASP A 67 -18.84 7.16 11.01
C ASP A 67 -18.20 6.03 11.86
N ASN A 68 -18.64 4.78 11.68
CA ASN A 68 -18.09 3.58 12.33
C ASN A 68 -16.93 2.94 11.54
N TRP A 69 -16.57 3.48 10.37
CA TRP A 69 -15.48 2.95 9.57
C TRP A 69 -14.14 3.47 10.08
N ILE A 70 -13.05 2.77 9.72
CA ILE A 70 -11.70 3.15 10.10
C ILE A 70 -11.13 4.06 9.01
N ALA A 71 -10.89 5.32 9.34
CA ALA A 71 -10.18 6.26 8.49
C ALA A 71 -8.66 6.06 8.64
N VAL A 72 -7.94 5.96 7.51
CA VAL A 72 -6.48 5.86 7.45
C VAL A 72 -5.95 7.03 6.62
N LEU A 73 -5.17 7.91 7.25
CA LEU A 73 -4.55 9.07 6.64
C LEU A 73 -3.34 8.63 5.80
N CYS A 74 -3.34 8.98 4.52
CA CYS A 74 -2.30 8.60 3.56
C CYS A 74 -1.46 9.82 3.17
N PRO A 75 -0.16 9.84 3.47
CA PRO A 75 0.72 10.92 3.03
C PRO A 75 0.98 10.84 1.51
N ASP A 76 1.45 11.95 0.92
CA ASP A 76 2.00 11.90 -0.44
C ASP A 76 3.16 10.88 -0.53
N GLY A 77 3.04 9.99 -1.51
CA GLY A 77 3.93 8.85 -1.64
C GLY A 77 3.57 7.89 -2.76
N LYS A 78 4.30 6.77 -2.83
CA LYS A 78 4.02 5.68 -3.78
C LYS A 78 3.70 4.40 -3.04
N ARG A 79 2.56 3.83 -3.39
CA ARG A 79 2.15 2.53 -2.86
C ARG A 79 3.06 1.43 -3.38
N CYS A 80 3.50 0.57 -2.48
CA CYS A 80 4.39 -0.55 -2.74
C CYS A 80 4.12 -1.70 -1.77
N CYS A 81 4.48 -2.91 -2.19
CA CYS A 81 4.56 -4.05 -1.31
C CYS A 81 5.98 -4.16 -0.73
N VAL A 82 6.08 -4.33 0.58
CA VAL A 82 7.36 -4.54 1.29
C VAL A 82 7.41 -5.99 1.75
N ILE A 83 8.48 -6.70 1.41
CA ILE A 83 8.65 -8.12 1.72
C ILE A 83 9.99 -8.31 2.42
N ALA A 84 9.96 -8.64 3.72
CA ALA A 84 11.14 -8.99 4.51
C ALA A 84 11.28 -10.52 4.60
N GLN A 85 12.39 -11.04 4.09
CA GLN A 85 12.65 -12.47 3.94
C GLN A 85 14.14 -12.70 3.68
N ASP A 86 14.69 -13.83 4.13
CA ASP A 86 16.08 -14.25 3.85
C ASP A 86 17.13 -13.16 4.19
N ASN A 87 16.97 -12.54 5.36
CA ASN A 87 17.84 -11.50 5.94
C ASN A 87 17.92 -10.21 5.10
N LYS A 88 16.93 -9.95 4.24
CA LYS A 88 16.82 -8.74 3.44
C LYS A 88 15.37 -8.32 3.28
N THR A 89 15.17 -7.05 2.95
CA THR A 89 13.86 -6.49 2.65
C THR A 89 13.82 -6.05 1.20
N LYS A 90 12.87 -6.57 0.42
CA LYS A 90 12.63 -6.18 -0.98
C LYS A 90 11.37 -5.33 -1.08
N VAL A 91 11.37 -4.35 -1.96
CA VAL A 91 10.22 -3.49 -2.23
C VAL A 91 9.77 -3.67 -3.66
N VAL A 92 8.49 -3.94 -3.84
CA VAL A 92 7.87 -4.27 -5.13
C VAL A 92 6.78 -3.24 -5.43
N ASN A 93 6.77 -2.69 -6.64
CA ASN A 93 5.69 -1.79 -7.05
C ASN A 93 4.41 -2.58 -7.41
N LYS A 94 3.31 -1.86 -7.62
CA LYS A 94 2.02 -2.43 -8.07
C LYS A 94 2.03 -3.20 -9.39
N PHE A 95 3.13 -3.15 -10.15
CA PHE A 95 3.33 -3.88 -11.40
C PHE A 95 4.20 -5.14 -11.22
N GLY A 96 4.58 -5.46 -9.98
CA GLY A 96 5.44 -6.60 -9.67
C GLY A 96 6.93 -6.36 -9.90
N ALA A 97 7.34 -5.13 -10.27
CA ALA A 97 8.75 -4.82 -10.44
C ALA A 97 9.39 -4.49 -9.10
N THR A 98 10.50 -5.14 -8.79
CA THR A 98 11.32 -4.80 -7.62
C THR A 98 11.98 -3.44 -7.84
N ILE A 99 11.81 -2.55 -6.87
CA ILE A 99 12.33 -1.18 -6.90
C ILE A 99 13.60 -1.07 -6.04
N ASN A 100 13.67 -1.81 -4.93
CA ASN A 100 14.77 -1.65 -3.97
C ASN A 100 14.99 -2.91 -3.12
N TYR A 101 16.20 -3.03 -2.57
CA TYR A 101 16.58 -3.96 -1.51
C TYR A 101 17.31 -3.22 -0.39
N PHE A 102 16.99 -3.54 0.87
CA PHE A 102 17.67 -2.96 2.03
C PHE A 102 17.50 -3.82 3.29
N GLN A 103 18.22 -3.47 4.37
CA GLN A 103 18.01 -4.07 5.69
C GLN A 103 16.90 -3.35 6.46
N SER A 104 16.00 -4.12 7.05
CA SER A 104 15.00 -3.63 8.00
C SER A 104 14.96 -4.49 9.27
N LEU A 105 14.40 -3.94 10.34
CA LEU A 105 14.25 -4.66 11.61
C LEU A 105 13.08 -5.65 11.63
N PHE A 106 12.34 -5.79 10.53
CA PHE A 106 11.33 -6.84 10.45
C PHE A 106 11.99 -8.22 10.57
N PRO A 107 11.25 -9.23 11.07
CA PRO A 107 11.76 -10.58 11.10
C PRO A 107 12.24 -11.04 9.71
N TYR A 108 13.46 -11.59 9.65
CA TYR A 108 14.17 -11.96 8.42
C TYR A 108 14.42 -10.79 7.44
N GLY A 109 14.28 -9.53 7.88
CA GLY A 109 14.52 -8.33 7.09
C GLY A 109 15.96 -7.80 7.13
N CYS A 110 16.76 -8.28 8.08
CA CYS A 110 18.19 -7.98 8.23
C CYS A 110 18.94 -9.20 8.78
N HIS A 111 20.27 -9.17 8.70
CA HIS A 111 21.11 -10.23 9.25
C HIS A 111 21.15 -10.16 10.78
N VAL A 112 20.76 -11.26 11.43
CA VAL A 112 20.87 -11.45 12.88
C VAL A 112 21.64 -12.76 13.12
N PRO A 113 22.66 -12.77 14.01
CA PRO A 113 23.35 -14.00 14.39
C PRO A 113 22.33 -15.04 14.86
N ASN A 114 22.49 -16.29 14.41
CA ASN A 114 21.61 -17.44 14.70
C ASN A 114 20.24 -17.48 13.99
N ASN A 115 19.93 -16.53 13.10
CA ASN A 115 18.76 -16.64 12.23
C ASN A 115 19.13 -17.33 10.91
N CYS A 116 18.82 -18.62 10.79
CA CYS A 116 18.92 -19.33 9.52
C CYS A 116 17.89 -18.74 8.53
N PRO A 117 18.30 -18.36 7.30
CA PRO A 117 17.38 -17.98 6.24
C PRO A 117 16.28 -19.03 6.07
N SER A 118 15.05 -18.58 5.86
CA SER A 118 13.92 -19.48 5.67
C SER A 118 12.98 -18.90 4.63
N HIS A 119 12.90 -19.55 3.48
CA HIS A 119 11.96 -19.18 2.43
C HIS A 119 10.49 -19.29 2.86
N ARG A 120 10.19 -19.97 3.98
CA ARG A 120 8.82 -20.11 4.52
C ARG A 120 8.43 -19.01 5.50
N LYS A 121 9.39 -18.23 6.01
CA LYS A 121 9.14 -17.20 7.01
C LYS A 121 9.43 -15.84 6.42
N ARG A 122 8.37 -15.13 6.06
CA ARG A 122 8.45 -13.77 5.53
C ARG A 122 7.41 -12.87 6.18
N THR A 123 7.67 -11.58 6.10
CA THR A 123 6.72 -10.53 6.44
C THR A 123 6.38 -9.77 5.17
N VAL A 124 5.09 -9.62 4.88
CA VAL A 124 4.57 -8.93 3.68
C VAL A 124 3.62 -7.82 4.12
N LEU A 125 3.96 -6.59 3.76
CA LEU A 125 3.23 -5.38 4.15
C LEU A 125 2.78 -4.60 2.91
N ASP A 126 1.62 -3.94 3.05
CA ASP A 126 1.16 -2.91 2.13
C ASP A 126 1.59 -1.56 2.68
N CYS A 127 2.37 -0.80 1.90
CA CYS A 127 2.98 0.44 2.35
C CYS A 127 2.84 1.57 1.34
N LEU A 128 2.97 2.80 1.83
CA LEU A 128 3.26 4.01 1.08
C LEU A 128 4.68 4.45 1.37
N TYR A 129 5.52 4.57 0.35
CA TYR A 129 6.83 5.20 0.47
C TYR A 129 6.71 6.71 0.26
N SER A 130 7.08 7.49 1.28
CA SER A 130 7.22 8.94 1.16
C SER A 130 8.64 9.30 0.74
N TYR A 131 8.80 9.88 -0.45
CA TYR A 131 10.12 10.30 -0.95
C TYR A 131 10.70 11.46 -0.14
N LYS A 132 9.85 12.38 0.33
CA LYS A 132 10.26 13.55 1.11
C LYS A 132 10.89 13.11 2.44
N LEU A 133 10.21 12.23 3.19
CA LEU A 133 10.72 11.72 4.47
C LEU A 133 11.72 10.56 4.35
N LYS A 134 11.83 9.93 3.17
CA LYS A 134 12.55 8.65 3.01
C LYS A 134 12.10 7.63 4.08
N LYS A 135 10.79 7.47 4.20
CA LYS A 135 10.11 6.65 5.23
C LYS A 135 8.97 5.86 4.58
N TYR A 136 8.72 4.66 5.10
CA TYR A 136 7.56 3.86 4.74
C TYR A 136 6.44 4.02 5.76
N TYR A 137 5.24 4.35 5.29
CA TYR A 137 4.02 4.29 6.05
C TYR A 137 3.30 2.98 5.77
N ILE A 138 3.04 2.19 6.80
CA ILE A 138 2.36 0.90 6.68
C ILE A 138 0.86 1.15 6.65
N LEU A 139 0.23 0.76 5.54
CA LEU A 139 -1.21 0.76 5.40
C LEU A 139 -1.79 -0.48 6.07
N ASP A 140 -1.24 -1.64 5.73
CA ASP A 140 -1.83 -2.93 6.05
C ASP A 140 -0.79 -4.04 6.18
N ILE A 141 -1.22 -5.15 6.79
CA ILE A 141 -0.47 -6.39 6.92
C ILE A 141 -1.11 -7.49 6.07
N ILE A 142 -0.30 -8.14 5.25
CA ILE A 142 -0.73 -9.25 4.39
C ILE A 142 -0.27 -10.58 4.98
N GLU A 143 0.98 -10.62 5.44
CA GLU A 143 1.60 -11.82 6.00
C GLU A 143 2.60 -11.43 7.10
N TRP A 144 2.64 -12.19 8.18
CA TRP A 144 3.63 -12.03 9.24
C TRP A 144 4.26 -13.36 9.59
N MET A 145 5.58 -13.47 9.48
CA MET A 145 6.33 -14.68 9.82
C MET A 145 5.81 -15.97 9.13
N GLY A 146 5.35 -15.86 7.88
CA GLY A 146 4.80 -17.00 7.13
C GLY A 146 3.31 -17.26 7.35
N VAL A 147 2.64 -16.50 8.24
CA VAL A 147 1.21 -16.62 8.50
C VAL A 147 0.45 -15.57 7.69
N PRO A 148 -0.47 -15.95 6.80
CA PRO A 148 -1.31 -14.99 6.08
C PRO A 148 -2.36 -14.40 7.02
N TYR A 149 -2.52 -13.08 6.98
CA TYR A 149 -3.52 -12.35 7.76
C TYR A 149 -4.73 -11.92 6.94
N THR A 150 -4.78 -12.30 5.65
CA THR A 150 -5.79 -11.83 4.70
C THR A 150 -7.22 -12.23 5.06
N ASP A 151 -7.39 -13.34 5.80
CA ASP A 151 -8.69 -13.87 6.24
C ASP A 151 -9.17 -13.26 7.56
N PHE A 152 -8.43 -12.31 8.12
CA PHE A 152 -8.84 -11.53 9.29
C PHE A 152 -9.42 -10.18 8.87
N ASP A 153 -10.31 -9.66 9.70
CA ASP A 153 -10.90 -8.34 9.53
C ASP A 153 -9.86 -7.21 9.68
N ALA A 154 -10.19 -6.05 9.10
CA ALA A 154 -9.33 -4.88 9.09
C ALA A 154 -8.98 -4.42 10.50
N GLU A 155 -9.96 -4.42 11.41
CA GLU A 155 -9.75 -4.04 12.80
C GLU A 155 -8.67 -4.90 13.47
N PHE A 156 -8.76 -6.24 13.35
CA PHE A 156 -7.73 -7.12 13.89
C PHE A 156 -6.38 -6.95 13.19
N ARG A 157 -6.36 -6.89 11.85
CA ARG A 157 -5.13 -6.68 11.08
C ARG A 157 -4.39 -5.42 11.53
N PHE A 158 -5.15 -4.34 11.76
CA PHE A 158 -4.63 -3.05 12.18
C PHE A 158 -4.12 -3.06 13.62
N TYR A 159 -4.88 -3.66 14.54
CA TYR A 159 -4.43 -3.88 15.92
C TYR A 159 -3.15 -4.73 15.95
N PHE A 160 -3.12 -5.82 15.19
CA PHE A 160 -2.01 -6.76 15.18
C PHE A 160 -0.72 -6.09 14.69
N ILE A 161 -0.74 -5.41 13.53
CA ILE A 161 0.48 -4.74 13.04
C ILE A 161 0.96 -3.63 13.98
N GLN A 162 0.04 -2.88 14.61
CA GLN A 162 0.40 -1.87 15.61
C GLN A 162 1.12 -2.52 16.81
N SER A 163 0.60 -3.64 17.34
CA SER A 163 1.25 -4.37 18.43
C SER A 163 2.64 -4.84 18.03
N LYS A 164 2.81 -5.36 16.80
CA LYS A 164 4.10 -5.86 16.30
C LYS A 164 5.12 -4.78 16.07
N LEU A 165 4.72 -3.60 15.59
CA LEU A 165 5.64 -2.47 15.49
C LEU A 165 6.11 -2.00 16.87
N SER A 166 5.23 -2.04 17.88
CA SER A 166 5.57 -1.65 19.25
C SER A 166 6.58 -2.63 19.91
N GLU A 167 6.62 -3.88 19.44
CA GLU A 167 7.58 -4.90 19.87
C GLU A 167 8.97 -4.77 19.20
N ILE A 168 9.16 -3.87 18.22
CA ILE A 168 10.41 -3.73 17.45
C ILE A 168 11.05 -2.35 17.73
N PRO A 169 11.96 -2.25 18.72
CA PRO A 169 12.60 -0.98 19.06
C PRO A 169 13.38 -0.38 17.89
N GLY A 170 13.16 0.91 17.61
CA GLY A 170 13.88 1.66 16.59
C GLY A 170 13.43 1.39 15.15
N ILE A 171 12.32 0.67 14.93
CA ILE A 171 11.74 0.47 13.58
C ILE A 171 11.36 1.81 12.91
N ASP A 172 11.04 2.82 13.71
CA ASP A 172 10.70 4.19 13.33
C ASP A 172 11.93 5.10 13.12
N LYS A 173 13.14 4.55 13.29
CA LYS A 173 14.40 5.30 13.22
C LYS A 173 15.35 4.67 12.21
N LYS A 174 16.15 5.52 11.56
CA LYS A 174 17.21 5.07 10.66
C LYS A 174 18.38 4.50 11.48
N SER A 175 18.89 3.36 11.06
CA SER A 175 20.10 2.74 11.63
C SER A 175 20.81 1.88 10.57
N ALA A 176 21.98 1.32 10.90
CA ALA A 176 22.70 0.41 10.00
C ALA A 176 21.88 -0.83 9.61
N LYS A 177 21.04 -1.33 10.53
CA LYS A 177 20.16 -2.50 10.30
C LYS A 177 18.72 -2.11 9.91
N ASN A 178 18.43 -0.81 9.85
CA ASN A 178 17.13 -0.25 9.47
C ASN A 178 17.34 0.94 8.53
N VAL A 179 17.55 0.67 7.25
CA VAL A 179 17.94 1.71 6.28
C VAL A 179 16.86 2.77 6.12
N PHE A 180 15.59 2.36 6.18
CA PHE A 180 14.43 3.23 6.10
C PHE A 180 13.54 3.03 7.34
N PRO A 181 13.14 4.13 8.01
CA PRO A 181 12.10 4.08 9.03
C PRO A 181 10.77 3.53 8.52
N PHE A 182 10.06 2.81 9.38
CA PHE A 182 8.67 2.42 9.17
C PHE A 182 7.79 2.97 10.28
N GLU A 183 6.62 3.46 9.90
CA GLU A 183 5.61 3.98 10.82
C GLU A 183 4.24 3.49 10.37
N LEU A 184 3.32 3.29 11.30
CA LEU A 184 1.94 2.97 10.92
C LEU A 184 1.28 4.22 10.35
N ALA A 185 0.56 4.08 9.22
CA ALA A 185 -0.27 5.18 8.74
C ALA A 185 -1.30 5.56 9.82
N PRO A 186 -1.41 6.86 10.21
CA PRO A 186 -2.34 7.29 11.24
C PRO A 186 -3.75 6.86 10.91
N ARG A 187 -4.45 6.32 11.91
CA ARG A 187 -5.78 5.76 11.75
C ARG A 187 -6.66 6.02 12.96
N MET A 188 -7.94 6.23 12.72
CA MET A 188 -8.94 6.55 13.74
C MET A 188 -10.33 6.16 13.24
N ALA A 189 -11.34 6.16 14.13
CA ALA A 189 -12.72 6.07 13.67
C ALA A 189 -13.05 7.29 12.79
N ALA A 190 -13.89 7.10 11.78
CA ALA A 190 -14.29 8.19 10.90
C ALA A 190 -15.03 9.31 11.65
N SER A 191 -15.75 8.99 12.73
CA SER A 191 -16.30 9.98 13.65
C SER A 191 -15.24 10.94 14.21
N ASP A 192 -14.07 10.42 14.55
CA ASP A 192 -12.96 11.16 15.15
C ASP A 192 -12.12 11.89 14.11
N LEU A 193 -12.19 11.45 12.84
CA LEU A 193 -11.52 12.09 11.72
C LEU A 193 -12.01 13.52 11.51
N TYR A 194 -13.31 13.78 11.59
CA TYR A 194 -13.86 15.09 11.23
C TYR A 194 -13.34 16.24 12.10
N PRO A 195 -13.40 16.18 13.45
CA PRO A 195 -12.77 17.21 14.27
C PRO A 195 -11.25 17.27 14.02
N HIS A 196 -10.59 16.13 13.78
CA HIS A 196 -9.17 16.10 13.47
C HIS A 196 -8.80 16.87 12.19
N LEU A 197 -9.61 16.77 11.12
CA LEU A 197 -9.40 17.51 9.86
C LEU A 197 -9.69 19.01 9.98
N LEU A 198 -10.50 19.43 10.95
CA LEU A 198 -10.78 20.84 11.23
C LEU A 198 -9.65 21.47 12.03
N ASP A 199 -9.21 20.80 13.09
CA ASP A 199 -8.32 21.39 14.08
C ASP A 199 -6.84 21.30 13.70
N LYS A 200 -6.45 20.28 12.93
CA LYS A 200 -5.04 20.04 12.56
C LYS A 200 -4.73 20.60 11.18
N SER A 201 -3.67 21.39 11.10
CA SER A 201 -3.04 21.81 9.84
C SER A 201 -1.88 20.90 9.41
N GLN A 202 -1.43 20.00 10.29
CA GLN A 202 -0.30 19.11 10.04
C GLN A 202 -0.65 17.69 10.50
N PHE A 203 -0.66 16.75 9.53
CA PHE A 203 -1.02 15.35 9.74
C PHE A 203 0.20 14.42 9.83
N PHE A 204 1.34 14.87 9.30
CA PHE A 204 2.59 14.12 9.24
C PHE A 204 3.76 15.02 9.65
N HIS A 205 4.85 14.39 10.08
CA HIS A 205 6.10 15.12 10.36
C HIS A 205 6.60 15.89 9.12
N GLU A 206 7.30 17.00 9.37
CA GLU A 206 7.97 17.81 8.33
C GLU A 206 7.04 18.33 7.21
N ASN A 207 5.79 18.65 7.55
CA ASN A 207 4.80 19.26 6.64
C ASN A 207 4.57 18.49 5.33
N ILE A 208 4.52 17.16 5.39
CA ILE A 208 4.00 16.40 4.24
C ILE A 208 2.50 16.59 4.09
N ASP A 209 2.11 16.82 2.85
CA ASP A 209 0.73 16.91 2.43
C ASP A 209 -0.01 15.60 2.65
N LEU A 210 -1.22 15.71 3.17
CA LEU A 210 -2.20 14.62 3.18
C LEU A 210 -2.69 14.37 1.74
N ASP A 211 -2.25 13.27 1.15
CA ASP A 211 -2.66 12.91 -0.22
C ASP A 211 -4.13 12.49 -0.25
N GLY A 212 -4.58 11.75 0.76
CA GLY A 212 -5.97 11.38 0.91
C GLY A 212 -6.20 10.41 2.04
N ILE A 213 -7.40 9.84 2.06
CA ILE A 213 -7.92 9.09 3.19
C ILE A 213 -8.57 7.81 2.66
N ASN A 214 -8.10 6.66 3.15
CA ASN A 214 -8.83 5.41 2.97
C ASN A 214 -9.83 5.22 4.12
N PHE A 215 -11.02 4.73 3.82
CA PHE A 215 -12.05 4.35 4.77
C PHE A 215 -12.26 2.84 4.66
N TYR A 216 -11.86 2.12 5.69
CA TYR A 216 -11.99 0.66 5.75
C TYR A 216 -13.23 0.29 6.57
N TYR A 217 -14.06 -0.59 6.02
CA TYR A 217 -15.07 -1.25 6.84
C TYR A 217 -14.35 -2.14 7.88
N PRO A 218 -14.64 -2.03 9.19
CA PRO A 218 -13.85 -2.67 10.22
C PRO A 218 -13.75 -4.19 10.03
N GLN A 219 -14.83 -4.84 9.59
CA GLN A 219 -14.90 -6.29 9.35
C GLN A 219 -14.39 -6.73 7.97
N SER A 220 -13.82 -5.83 7.16
CA SER A 220 -13.37 -6.17 5.81
C SER A 220 -12.16 -7.09 5.81
N LEU A 221 -12.21 -8.14 5.00
CA LEU A 221 -11.04 -9.00 4.75
C LEU A 221 -10.07 -8.30 3.79
N TYR A 222 -8.81 -8.74 3.77
CA TYR A 222 -7.87 -8.25 2.77
C TYR A 222 -8.05 -9.06 1.47
N THR A 223 -8.84 -8.51 0.54
CA THR A 223 -9.15 -9.18 -0.73
C THR A 223 -8.36 -8.58 -1.89
N PRO A 224 -7.69 -9.38 -2.73
CA PRO A 224 -7.05 -8.91 -3.95
C PRO A 224 -7.96 -8.08 -4.87
N GLY A 225 -7.43 -6.99 -5.43
CA GLY A 225 -8.17 -6.15 -6.39
C GLY A 225 -8.97 -5.02 -5.76
N GLU A 226 -9.83 -4.38 -6.55
CA GLU A 226 -10.70 -3.29 -6.06
C GLU A 226 -11.73 -3.86 -5.07
N SER A 227 -11.91 -3.19 -3.93
CA SER A 227 -12.86 -3.61 -2.89
C SER A 227 -13.79 -2.44 -2.53
N PRO A 228 -15.12 -2.65 -2.53
CA PRO A 228 -16.07 -1.63 -2.09
C PRO A 228 -16.05 -1.42 -0.57
N LEU A 229 -15.38 -2.30 0.18
CA LEU A 229 -15.21 -2.19 1.63
C LEU A 229 -13.99 -1.36 2.02
N VAL A 230 -13.26 -0.84 1.04
CA VAL A 230 -12.17 0.12 1.25
C VAL A 230 -12.36 1.28 0.27
N LEU A 231 -12.77 2.42 0.80
CA LEU A 231 -13.15 3.59 0.00
C LEU A 231 -12.11 4.69 0.11
N TRP A 232 -11.97 5.50 -0.93
CA TRP A 232 -10.94 6.53 -1.03
C TRP A 232 -11.55 7.90 -1.33
N LEU A 233 -11.06 8.90 -0.60
CA LEU A 233 -11.33 10.31 -0.84
C LEU A 233 -10.06 11.14 -0.79
N LYS A 234 -10.03 12.20 -1.62
CA LYS A 234 -9.12 13.33 -1.42
C LYS A 234 -9.68 14.24 -0.33
N PRO A 235 -8.84 14.98 0.43
CA PRO A 235 -9.33 15.82 1.54
C PRO A 235 -10.35 16.86 1.07
N PHE A 236 -10.11 17.50 -0.08
CA PHE A 236 -11.02 18.49 -0.67
C PHE A 236 -12.39 17.93 -1.10
N MET A 237 -12.55 16.60 -1.15
CA MET A 237 -13.82 15.94 -1.48
C MET A 237 -14.70 15.72 -0.24
N ILE A 238 -14.14 15.79 0.97
CA ILE A 238 -14.86 15.51 2.22
C ILE A 238 -16.09 16.43 2.40
N PRO A 239 -16.02 17.75 2.15
CA PRO A 239 -17.20 18.61 2.25
C PRO A 239 -18.30 18.29 1.24
N ASP A 240 -17.94 17.82 0.05
CA ASP A 240 -18.90 17.53 -1.01
C ASP A 240 -19.57 16.17 -0.83
N VAL A 241 -18.77 15.16 -0.46
CA VAL A 241 -19.21 13.76 -0.38
C VAL A 241 -19.80 13.45 0.98
N LEU A 242 -19.07 13.74 2.06
CA LEU A 242 -19.48 13.41 3.43
C LEU A 242 -20.29 14.52 4.10
N ARG A 243 -20.39 15.71 3.47
CA ARG A 243 -21.05 16.89 4.05
C ARG A 243 -20.47 17.29 5.41
N ARG A 244 -19.16 17.09 5.57
CA ARG A 244 -18.39 17.46 6.77
C ARG A 244 -17.37 18.55 6.42
N PRO A 245 -17.22 19.60 7.24
CA PRO A 245 -16.25 20.65 6.96
C PRO A 245 -14.82 20.14 7.19
N VAL A 246 -13.85 20.82 6.56
CA VAL A 246 -12.41 20.61 6.72
C VAL A 246 -11.74 21.98 6.84
N ASN A 247 -10.49 22.03 7.31
CA ASN A 247 -9.76 23.29 7.39
C ASN A 247 -9.50 23.93 6.00
N ASP A 248 -9.12 25.21 6.02
CA ASP A 248 -8.90 26.02 4.81
C ASP A 248 -7.80 25.49 3.87
N GLN A 249 -6.84 24.72 4.40
CA GLN A 249 -5.78 24.12 3.57
C GLN A 249 -6.30 22.91 2.79
N LEU A 250 -7.23 22.16 3.37
CA LEU A 250 -7.77 20.94 2.78
C LEU A 250 -8.96 21.21 1.84
N VAL A 251 -9.64 22.34 1.96
CA VAL A 251 -10.82 22.68 1.14
C VAL A 251 -10.44 23.09 -0.30
N VAL A 252 -9.16 23.34 -0.56
CA VAL A 252 -8.68 23.82 -1.88
C VAL A 252 -8.89 22.75 -2.96
N LYS A 253 -9.84 23.00 -3.85
CA LYS A 253 -10.19 22.09 -4.96
C LYS A 253 -9.29 22.34 -6.17
N PRO A 254 -8.91 21.28 -6.93
CA PRO A 254 -8.28 21.46 -8.24
C PRO A 254 -9.20 22.24 -9.20
N PRO A 255 -8.66 23.07 -10.11
CA PRO A 255 -9.48 23.93 -10.98
C PRO A 255 -10.53 23.21 -11.83
N ASN A 256 -10.27 21.95 -12.19
CA ASN A 256 -11.15 21.12 -13.02
C ASN A 256 -11.99 20.12 -12.22
N TYR A 257 -12.09 20.31 -10.90
CA TYR A 257 -12.90 19.44 -10.06
C TYR A 257 -14.35 19.93 -10.05
N VAL A 258 -15.26 19.11 -10.56
CA VAL A 258 -16.72 19.36 -10.56
C VAL A 258 -17.36 18.52 -9.46
N ASN A 259 -17.15 17.21 -9.51
CA ASN A 259 -17.61 16.23 -8.54
C ASN A 259 -16.68 15.00 -8.56
N ILE A 260 -16.83 14.12 -7.56
CA ILE A 260 -16.01 12.91 -7.44
C ILE A 260 -16.13 11.98 -8.65
N PHE A 261 -17.33 11.85 -9.24
CA PHE A 261 -17.57 10.96 -10.37
C PHE A 261 -16.75 11.40 -11.59
N GLU A 262 -16.89 12.66 -12.02
CA GLU A 262 -16.15 13.23 -13.14
C GLU A 262 -14.64 13.24 -12.89
N PHE A 263 -14.23 13.58 -11.66
CA PHE A 263 -12.84 13.59 -11.28
C PHE A 263 -12.21 12.19 -11.39
N SER A 264 -12.86 11.17 -10.82
CA SER A 264 -12.39 9.78 -10.89
C SER A 264 -12.29 9.28 -12.33
N GLN A 265 -13.26 9.61 -13.19
CA GLN A 265 -13.27 9.27 -14.60
C GLN A 265 -12.13 9.97 -15.37
N SER A 266 -11.86 11.24 -15.07
CA SER A 266 -10.77 11.99 -15.69
C SER A 266 -9.40 11.36 -15.39
N LEU A 267 -9.19 10.89 -14.14
CA LEU A 267 -7.97 10.20 -13.73
C LEU A 267 -7.83 8.84 -14.42
N LYS A 268 -8.91 8.05 -14.51
CA LYS A 268 -8.92 6.78 -15.26
C LYS A 268 -8.53 7.01 -16.74
N LYS A 269 -9.09 8.03 -17.39
CA LYS A 269 -8.76 8.41 -18.78
C LYS A 269 -7.30 8.84 -18.93
N LYS A 270 -6.78 9.69 -18.02
CA LYS A 270 -5.38 10.15 -18.01
C LYS A 270 -4.41 8.97 -17.86
N ASN A 271 -4.69 8.04 -16.96
CA ASN A 271 -3.88 6.84 -16.77
C ASN A 271 -3.87 5.92 -18.00
N LYS A 272 -5.03 5.70 -18.64
CA LYS A 272 -5.12 4.94 -19.90
C LYS A 272 -4.29 5.58 -21.01
N ARG A 273 -4.38 6.91 -21.18
CA ARG A 273 -3.58 7.67 -22.16
C ARG A 273 -2.08 7.52 -21.91
N ASN A 274 -1.64 7.65 -20.66
CA ASN A 274 -0.23 7.49 -20.28
C ASN A 274 0.29 6.06 -20.54
N LYS A 275 -0.53 5.03 -20.28
CA LYS A 275 -0.18 3.64 -20.60
C LYS A 275 -0.03 3.43 -22.11
N LYS A 276 -0.95 3.98 -22.93
CA LYS A 276 -0.84 3.92 -24.39
C LYS A 276 0.42 4.61 -24.91
N LYS A 277 0.75 5.80 -24.39
CA LYS A 277 1.98 6.52 -24.77
C LYS A 277 3.26 5.73 -24.44
N LYS A 278 3.34 5.12 -23.26
CA LYS A 278 4.49 4.28 -22.86
C LYS A 278 4.63 3.02 -23.72
N ASN A 279 3.52 2.40 -24.10
CA ASN A 279 3.55 1.23 -24.97
C ASN A 279 3.93 1.59 -26.41
N ALA A 280 3.49 2.76 -26.91
CA ALA A 280 3.90 3.26 -28.23
C ALA A 280 5.41 3.59 -28.26
N SER A 281 5.95 4.25 -27.22
CA SER A 281 7.38 4.54 -27.15
C SER A 281 8.26 3.30 -27.00
N ASN A 282 7.75 2.22 -26.40
CA ASN A 282 8.46 0.94 -26.33
C ASN A 282 8.44 0.15 -27.65
N CYS A 283 7.50 0.45 -28.57
CA CYS A 283 7.46 -0.17 -29.90
C CYS A 283 8.46 0.47 -30.88
N GLU A 284 8.93 1.68 -30.59
CA GLU A 284 9.90 2.44 -31.41
C GLU A 284 11.35 2.32 -30.92
N LYS A 285 11.62 1.56 -29.85
CA LYS A 285 12.98 1.32 -29.33
C LYS A 285 13.22 -0.17 -29.06
N MET A 286 13.42 -0.93 -30.15
CA MET A 286 14.31 -2.09 -30.14
C MET A 286 15.68 -1.63 -30.65
N GLU A 287 16.35 -0.76 -29.90
CA GLU A 287 17.79 -0.55 -30.02
C GLU A 287 18.39 -0.57 -28.62
N VAL A 288 19.44 -1.37 -28.50
CA VAL A 288 20.22 -1.62 -27.28
C VAL A 288 20.84 -0.31 -26.85
N ASP A 289 20.56 0.15 -25.64
CA ASP A 289 21.47 1.08 -24.97
C ASP A 289 21.59 0.78 -23.47
N ASN A 290 22.86 0.63 -23.10
CA ASN A 290 23.41 0.41 -21.79
C ASN A 290 23.29 1.64 -20.89
N LEU A 291 23.30 1.39 -19.58
CA LEU A 291 23.81 2.23 -18.49
C LEU A 291 23.12 3.58 -18.21
N ILE A 292 22.49 3.66 -17.04
CA ILE A 292 22.89 4.67 -16.04
C ILE A 292 23.11 3.90 -14.74
N GLU A 293 24.38 3.56 -14.48
CA GLU A 293 24.88 3.36 -13.12
C GLU A 293 24.70 4.67 -12.36
N VAL A 294 24.00 4.62 -11.23
CA VAL A 294 24.06 5.70 -10.24
C VAL A 294 25.15 5.30 -9.26
N GLU A 295 26.29 5.98 -9.36
CA GLU A 295 27.34 5.98 -8.34
C GLU A 295 26.71 6.32 -6.98
N MET A 296 26.86 5.40 -6.03
CA MET A 296 26.72 5.69 -4.60
C MET A 296 28.00 5.25 -3.92
N ASP A 297 28.57 6.18 -3.16
CA ASP A 297 29.89 6.16 -2.55
C ASP A 297 30.36 4.79 -2.05
N LYS A 298 31.57 4.42 -2.46
CA LYS A 298 32.35 3.32 -1.90
C LYS A 298 32.57 3.57 -0.41
N VAL A 299 31.77 2.94 0.44
CA VAL A 299 32.18 2.70 1.83
C VAL A 299 33.26 1.62 1.77
N MET A 300 34.49 2.03 2.08
CA MET A 300 35.64 1.15 2.25
C MET A 300 35.31 0.03 3.25
N ASP A 301 35.41 -1.22 2.83
CA ASP A 301 35.47 -2.36 3.75
C ASP A 301 36.74 -2.25 4.60
N PRO A 302 36.68 -2.42 5.94
CA PRO A 302 37.88 -2.52 6.74
C PRO A 302 38.59 -3.84 6.43
N VAL A 303 39.85 -3.71 6.04
CA VAL A 303 40.81 -4.81 5.91
C VAL A 303 40.88 -5.55 7.25
N ILE A 304 40.56 -6.84 7.22
CA ILE A 304 40.87 -7.78 8.29
C ILE A 304 42.37 -8.05 8.20
N GLU A 305 43.16 -7.39 9.05
CA GLU A 305 44.55 -7.79 9.28
C GLU A 305 44.57 -9.06 10.14
N ASN A 306 45.01 -10.15 9.52
CA ASN A 306 45.45 -11.36 10.21
C ASN A 306 46.72 -11.03 10.99
N GLU A 307 46.62 -10.78 12.30
CA GLU A 307 47.76 -10.91 13.19
C GLU A 307 48.01 -12.39 13.49
N MET A 308 49.07 -12.90 12.87
CA MET A 308 49.70 -14.17 13.23
C MET A 308 50.28 -14.06 14.64
N CYS A 309 49.72 -14.81 15.59
CA CYS A 309 50.41 -15.12 16.84
C CYS A 309 51.59 -16.05 16.53
N ILE A 310 52.82 -15.55 16.67
CA ILE A 310 54.02 -16.37 16.83
C ILE A 310 54.58 -16.09 18.23
N GLU A 311 54.84 -17.20 18.92
CA GLU A 311 55.30 -17.35 20.30
C GLU A 311 56.64 -16.65 20.60
N ASN A 312 56.75 -16.17 21.83
CA ASN A 312 57.90 -16.38 22.73
C ASN A 312 57.40 -16.39 24.17
#